data_AF-A0A561EUY3-F1
#
_entry.id   AF-A0A561EUY3-F1
#
_cell.length_a   1.000
_cell.length_b   1.000
_cell.length_c   1.000
_cell.angle_alpha   90.00
_cell.angle_beta   90.00
_cell.angle_gamma   90.00
#
_symmetry.space_group_name_H-M   'P 1'
#
loop_
_entity.id
_entity.type
_entity.pdbx_description
1 polymer ?
#
loop_
_entity_poly.entity_id
_entity_poly.type
_entity_poly.pdbx_seq_one_letter_code
_entity_poly.pdbx_strand_id
1 'polypeptide(L)'
;MLTTDQAQEPRPDGRREAVTLADVRERVCKRRDAWWTVLLVDPTAVRLVRWTANRTRVTPDQVTWAALLLGLGAAGCFAQGRPGWLAAGALLYHLSFVLDCVDGKLARLQGRGTLFGGWLDFVLDRVRVACCAVALMGGQWLLHGQARYLLLAVAVVFLDMFRYLNVLKVGQIRAGMRQRIADRTAVRQTSAAGGAAAPGRVAAVEDLHRSFERRFPWYADFRGHLLRHRIRPHLVSGIEFQMAVFIVGPVLGRIASAALVAGAGLIAFEAAVVYKLLLSTRDFEQTIGRLPAARSSVNAGAGRARRWRDGEATSDEGAPERRVSPPGPSARRPGTDARRPGTDAGAGRTATAD
;
A
#
# COMPACT_ATOMS: atom_id res chain seq x y z
N MET A 1 7.31 -13.73 15.18
CA MET A 1 8.26 -12.61 15.08
C MET A 1 8.78 -12.51 13.65
N LEU A 2 9.16 -11.31 13.21
CA LEU A 2 9.99 -11.11 12.02
C LEU A 2 11.46 -11.11 12.48
N THR A 3 12.36 -11.71 11.70
CA THR A 3 13.79 -11.63 11.98
C THR A 3 14.28 -10.23 11.64
N THR A 4 14.36 -9.38 12.65
CA THR A 4 15.18 -8.16 12.59
C THR A 4 16.64 -8.56 12.41
N ASP A 5 17.39 -7.67 11.79
CA ASP A 5 18.84 -7.69 11.64
C ASP A 5 19.45 -8.65 10.61
N GLN A 6 19.72 -8.05 9.44
CA GLN A 6 20.84 -8.39 8.57
C GLN A 6 21.55 -7.08 8.19
N ALA A 7 21.84 -6.23 9.18
CA ALA A 7 22.87 -5.22 9.02
C ALA A 7 24.18 -5.96 8.73
N GLN A 8 24.88 -5.57 7.67
CA GLN A 8 26.06 -6.29 7.24
C GLN A 8 27.22 -6.02 8.21
N GLU A 9 27.59 -7.01 9.02
CA GLU A 9 28.70 -6.92 9.96
C GLU A 9 29.97 -6.42 9.25
N PRO A 10 30.65 -5.38 9.78
CA PRO A 10 31.86 -4.88 9.17
C PRO A 10 32.99 -5.90 9.36
N ARG A 11 33.66 -6.29 8.26
CA ARG A 11 34.95 -6.98 8.38
C ARG A 11 35.96 -6.10 9.14
N PRO A 12 36.93 -6.69 9.85
CA PRO A 12 37.94 -5.96 10.61
C PRO A 12 38.90 -5.10 9.76
N ASP A 13 38.79 -5.12 8.42
CA ASP A 13 39.54 -4.22 7.51
C ASP A 13 38.80 -2.90 7.22
N GLY A 14 37.58 -2.72 7.71
CA GLY A 14 36.76 -1.53 7.53
C GLY A 14 36.25 -1.29 6.10
N ARG A 15 36.49 -2.21 5.16
CA ARG A 15 36.09 -2.03 3.75
C ARG A 15 34.68 -2.55 3.53
N ARG A 16 33.79 -1.68 3.05
CA ARG A 16 32.47 -2.11 2.54
C ARG A 16 32.67 -2.97 1.30
N GLU A 17 32.25 -4.23 1.40
CA GLU A 17 32.30 -5.20 0.31
C GLU A 17 31.47 -4.69 -0.89
N ALA A 18 32.06 -4.69 -2.09
CA ALA A 18 31.47 -4.02 -3.24
C ALA A 18 30.29 -4.83 -3.80
N VAL A 19 29.08 -4.25 -3.78
CA VAL A 19 27.83 -4.98 -4.05
C VAL A 19 27.82 -5.54 -5.48
N THR A 20 27.55 -6.83 -5.62
CA THR A 20 27.52 -7.56 -6.89
C THR A 20 26.16 -7.43 -7.59
N LEU A 21 26.11 -7.61 -8.90
CA LEU A 21 24.83 -7.64 -9.64
C LEU A 21 23.90 -8.76 -9.17
N ALA A 22 24.45 -9.86 -8.66
CA ALA A 22 23.69 -10.94 -8.02
C ALA A 22 23.01 -10.43 -6.73
N ASP A 23 23.78 -9.89 -5.79
CA ASP A 23 23.28 -9.37 -4.51
C ASP A 23 22.19 -8.30 -4.70
N VAL A 24 22.36 -7.37 -5.64
CA VAL A 24 21.32 -6.37 -5.95
C VAL A 24 20.07 -7.05 -6.52
N ARG A 25 20.23 -8.05 -7.40
CA ARG A 25 19.09 -8.75 -8.02
C ARG A 25 18.34 -9.65 -7.02
N GLU A 26 19.00 -10.17 -6.00
CA GLU A 26 18.37 -10.98 -4.96
C GLU A 26 17.75 -10.11 -3.85
N ARG A 27 18.53 -9.21 -3.25
CA ARG A 27 18.10 -8.41 -2.09
C ARG A 27 17.05 -7.34 -2.45
N VAL A 28 16.99 -6.89 -3.71
CA VAL A 28 16.37 -5.59 -4.05
C VAL A 28 15.24 -5.66 -5.09
N CYS A 29 15.26 -6.65 -6.00
CA CYS A 29 14.18 -6.86 -6.97
C CYS A 29 12.95 -7.48 -6.31
N LYS A 30 11.74 -6.96 -6.60
CA LYS A 30 10.51 -7.52 -6.05
C LYS A 30 10.30 -8.97 -6.54
N ARG A 31 9.83 -9.84 -5.64
CA ARG A 31 9.55 -11.27 -5.89
C ARG A 31 8.56 -11.49 -7.05
N ARG A 32 7.69 -10.52 -7.31
CA ARG A 32 6.77 -10.43 -8.46
C ARG A 32 6.62 -8.96 -8.87
N ASP A 33 6.66 -8.63 -10.16
CA ASP A 33 6.36 -7.26 -10.65
C ASP A 33 5.75 -7.26 -12.08
N ALA A 34 5.54 -6.09 -12.67
CA ALA A 34 5.11 -5.92 -14.07
C ALA A 34 6.05 -6.64 -15.04
N TRP A 35 5.54 -7.20 -16.14
CA TRP A 35 6.44 -7.75 -17.18
C TRP A 35 7.29 -6.66 -17.82
N TRP A 36 6.73 -5.46 -18.02
CA TRP A 36 7.48 -4.30 -18.50
C TRP A 36 8.64 -3.95 -17.56
N THR A 37 8.39 -3.91 -16.25
CA THR A 37 9.44 -3.64 -15.26
C THR A 37 10.48 -4.77 -15.24
N VAL A 38 10.07 -6.04 -15.24
CA VAL A 38 11.00 -7.19 -15.19
C VAL A 38 11.89 -7.30 -16.45
N LEU A 39 11.34 -7.01 -17.64
CA LEU A 39 12.02 -7.24 -18.91
C LEU A 39 12.78 -6.00 -19.43
N LEU A 40 12.29 -4.79 -19.19
CA LEU A 40 12.86 -3.56 -19.76
C LEU A 40 13.53 -2.66 -18.72
N VAL A 41 13.04 -2.63 -17.47
CA VAL A 41 13.52 -1.69 -16.45
C VAL A 41 14.47 -2.34 -15.44
N ASP A 42 14.22 -3.56 -14.96
CA ASP A 42 15.12 -4.25 -14.03
C ASP A 42 16.55 -4.43 -14.62
N PRO A 43 16.76 -4.74 -15.92
CA PRO A 43 18.11 -4.83 -16.49
C PRO A 43 18.92 -3.52 -16.46
N THR A 44 18.27 -2.37 -16.58
CA THR A 44 18.92 -1.05 -16.52
C THR A 44 19.00 -0.56 -15.06
N ALA A 45 17.90 -0.65 -14.31
CA ALA A 45 17.81 -0.24 -12.92
C ALA A 45 18.77 -1.01 -11.99
N VAL A 46 18.92 -2.33 -12.13
CA VAL A 46 19.85 -3.11 -11.29
C VAL A 46 21.31 -2.70 -11.55
N ARG A 47 21.66 -2.39 -12.81
CA ARG A 47 22.99 -1.85 -13.16
C ARG A 47 23.20 -0.46 -12.56
N LEU A 48 22.19 0.42 -12.62
CA LEU A 48 22.29 1.77 -12.07
C LEU A 48 22.34 1.76 -10.53
N VAL A 49 21.54 0.94 -9.86
CA VAL A 49 21.59 0.74 -8.39
C VAL A 49 22.96 0.23 -7.93
N ARG A 50 23.55 -0.75 -8.65
CA ARG A 50 24.92 -1.19 -8.35
C ARG A 50 25.93 -0.05 -8.53
N TRP A 51 25.80 0.73 -9.60
CA TRP A 51 26.72 1.84 -9.86
C TRP A 51 26.59 2.93 -8.79
N THR A 52 25.38 3.40 -8.47
CA THR A 52 25.17 4.42 -7.44
C THR A 52 25.63 3.94 -6.06
N ALA A 53 25.27 2.72 -5.66
CA ALA A 53 25.64 2.17 -4.35
C ALA A 53 27.16 1.97 -4.17
N ASN A 54 27.90 1.64 -5.23
CA ASN A 54 29.35 1.39 -5.17
C ASN A 54 30.22 2.60 -5.55
N ARG A 55 29.67 3.63 -6.23
CA ARG A 55 30.45 4.79 -6.74
C ARG A 55 30.02 6.15 -6.18
N THR A 56 28.86 6.26 -5.53
CA THR A 56 28.29 7.56 -5.15
C THR A 56 27.73 7.56 -3.73
N ARG A 57 27.49 8.76 -3.17
CA ARG A 57 26.79 8.95 -1.88
C ARG A 57 25.34 9.41 -2.04
N VAL A 58 24.77 9.29 -3.25
CA VAL A 58 23.42 9.76 -3.60
C VAL A 58 22.36 9.10 -2.72
N THR A 59 21.40 9.89 -2.23
CA THR A 59 20.26 9.40 -1.44
C THR A 59 19.12 8.95 -2.35
N PRO A 60 18.21 8.06 -1.88
CA PRO A 60 17.00 7.72 -2.63
C PRO A 60 16.18 8.96 -3.01
N ASP A 61 15.98 9.89 -2.07
CA ASP A 61 15.13 11.08 -2.28
C ASP A 61 15.68 12.00 -3.39
N GLN A 62 17.00 12.09 -3.55
CA GLN A 62 17.64 12.81 -4.66
C GLN A 62 17.31 12.18 -6.03
N VAL A 63 17.23 10.84 -6.08
CA VAL A 63 16.82 10.11 -7.29
C VAL A 63 15.32 10.29 -7.54
N THR A 64 14.48 10.34 -6.50
CA THR A 64 13.03 10.65 -6.62
C THR A 64 12.78 12.05 -7.19
N TRP A 65 13.51 13.07 -6.71
CA TRP A 65 13.42 14.42 -7.29
C TRP A 65 13.91 14.46 -8.74
N ALA A 66 14.98 13.73 -9.09
CA ALA A 66 15.42 13.61 -10.49
C ALA A 66 14.39 12.89 -11.37
N ALA A 67 13.72 11.84 -10.85
CA ALA A 67 12.63 11.14 -11.52
C ALA A 67 11.44 12.07 -11.77
N LEU A 68 11.06 12.90 -10.80
CA LEU A 68 10.00 13.90 -10.96
C LEU A 68 10.35 14.94 -12.02
N LEU A 69 11.56 15.52 -11.99
CA LEU A 69 12.00 16.53 -12.95
C LEU A 69 11.98 15.98 -14.39
N LEU A 70 12.42 14.74 -14.60
CA LEU A 70 12.29 14.05 -15.90
C LEU A 70 10.83 13.81 -16.30
N GLY A 71 9.95 13.51 -15.34
CA GLY A 71 8.51 13.35 -15.59
C GLY A 71 7.82 14.66 -15.99
N LEU A 72 8.21 15.78 -15.38
CA LEU A 72 7.74 17.12 -15.76
C LEU A 72 8.33 17.55 -17.12
N GLY A 73 9.59 17.24 -17.39
CA GLY A 73 10.20 17.42 -18.71
C GLY A 73 9.51 16.60 -19.81
N ALA A 74 9.10 15.37 -19.49
CA ALA A 74 8.29 14.54 -20.39
C ALA A 74 6.93 15.19 -20.70
N ALA A 75 6.22 15.67 -19.68
CA ALA A 75 4.97 16.42 -19.86
C ALA A 75 5.18 17.69 -20.72
N GLY A 76 6.25 18.46 -20.46
CA GLY A 76 6.62 19.62 -21.28
C GLY A 76 6.86 19.27 -22.75
N CYS A 77 7.51 18.14 -23.04
CA CYS A 77 7.69 17.65 -24.41
C CYS A 77 6.37 17.20 -25.03
N PHE A 78 5.55 16.46 -24.29
CA PHE A 78 4.24 15.98 -24.73
C PHE A 78 3.27 17.13 -25.09
N ALA A 79 3.31 18.25 -24.36
CA ALA A 79 2.52 19.45 -24.65
C ALA A 79 2.78 20.03 -26.05
N GLN A 80 3.98 19.85 -26.61
CA GLN A 80 4.34 20.40 -27.92
C GLN A 80 3.78 19.57 -29.09
N GLY A 81 3.26 18.37 -28.82
CA GLY A 81 2.46 17.51 -29.71
C GLY A 81 3.10 17.00 -31.01
N ARG A 82 4.21 17.58 -31.49
CA ARG A 82 4.88 17.20 -32.75
C ARG A 82 5.71 15.91 -32.58
N PRO A 83 5.88 15.07 -33.62
CA PRO A 83 6.50 13.74 -33.50
C PRO A 83 7.87 13.66 -32.80
N GLY A 84 8.78 14.59 -33.08
CA GLY A 84 10.10 14.62 -32.39
C GLY A 84 9.97 14.90 -30.88
N TRP A 85 9.07 15.79 -30.48
CA TRP A 85 8.78 16.09 -29.08
C TRP A 85 7.99 14.96 -28.40
N LEU A 86 7.11 14.26 -29.13
CA LEU A 86 6.45 13.05 -28.65
C LEU A 86 7.45 11.92 -28.34
N ALA A 87 8.44 11.71 -29.21
CA ALA A 87 9.51 10.73 -29.00
C ALA A 87 10.43 11.13 -27.83
N ALA A 88 10.80 12.41 -27.71
CA ALA A 88 11.56 12.93 -26.58
C ALA A 88 10.79 12.78 -25.26
N GLY A 89 9.50 13.09 -25.24
CA GLY A 89 8.62 12.91 -24.08
C GLY A 89 8.52 11.44 -23.66
N ALA A 90 8.36 10.52 -24.61
CA ALA A 90 8.35 9.09 -24.34
C ALA A 90 9.67 8.58 -23.72
N LEU A 91 10.81 9.08 -24.21
CA LEU A 91 12.13 8.75 -23.66
C LEU A 91 12.32 9.30 -22.24
N LEU A 92 11.94 10.57 -22.00
CA LEU A 92 12.01 11.20 -20.68
C LEU A 92 11.05 10.53 -19.67
N TYR A 93 9.85 10.14 -20.11
CA TYR A 93 8.89 9.39 -19.29
C TYR A 93 9.45 8.01 -18.91
N HIS A 94 10.07 7.31 -19.87
CA HIS A 94 10.74 6.05 -19.60
C HIS A 94 11.90 6.21 -18.61
N LEU A 95 12.75 7.23 -18.78
CA LEU A 95 13.88 7.48 -17.88
C LEU A 95 13.42 7.89 -16.47
N SER A 96 12.36 8.70 -16.36
CA SER A 96 11.67 8.99 -15.10
C SER A 96 11.25 7.72 -14.39
N PHE A 97 10.55 6.81 -15.10
CA PHE A 97 10.11 5.53 -14.55
C PHE A 97 11.26 4.57 -14.22
N VAL A 98 12.40 4.66 -14.92
CA VAL A 98 13.63 3.92 -14.56
C VAL A 98 14.24 4.46 -13.27
N LEU A 99 14.29 5.78 -13.06
CA LEU A 99 14.84 6.38 -11.83
C LEU A 99 13.96 6.13 -10.60
N ASP A 100 12.64 6.24 -10.75
CA ASP A 100 11.60 5.79 -9.81
C ASP A 100 11.80 4.29 -9.43
N CYS A 101 11.96 3.43 -10.44
CA CYS A 101 12.32 2.04 -10.22
C CYS A 101 13.74 1.82 -9.64
N VAL A 102 14.56 2.86 -9.49
CA VAL A 102 15.92 2.85 -8.89
C VAL A 102 15.91 3.41 -7.48
N ASP A 103 15.13 4.45 -7.15
CA ASP A 103 15.11 5.04 -5.81
C ASP A 103 14.56 4.06 -4.76
N GLY A 104 13.41 3.43 -5.01
CA GLY A 104 12.83 2.44 -4.13
C GLY A 104 13.68 1.17 -4.05
N LYS A 105 14.47 0.87 -5.09
CA LYS A 105 15.51 -0.17 -5.03
C LYS A 105 16.65 0.27 -4.10
N LEU A 106 17.20 1.47 -4.29
CA LEU A 106 18.30 2.02 -3.50
C LEU A 106 17.93 2.16 -2.01
N ALA A 107 16.69 2.59 -1.72
CA ALA A 107 16.15 2.69 -0.37
C ALA A 107 16.08 1.34 0.36
N ARG A 108 15.69 0.26 -0.35
CA ARG A 108 15.74 -1.12 0.17
C ARG A 108 17.17 -1.61 0.38
N LEU A 109 18.08 -1.32 -0.55
CA LEU A 109 19.48 -1.76 -0.46
C LEU A 109 20.28 -1.03 0.64
N GLN A 110 20.03 0.26 0.85
CA GLN A 110 20.71 1.08 1.87
C GLN A 110 20.06 1.01 3.26
N GLY A 111 18.90 0.36 3.42
CA GLY A 111 18.14 0.37 4.67
C GLY A 111 17.54 1.74 5.05
N ARG A 112 17.46 2.68 4.09
CA ARG A 112 17.08 4.09 4.31
C ARG A 112 15.64 4.43 3.91
N GLY A 113 14.82 3.45 3.55
CA GLY A 113 13.42 3.68 3.20
C GLY A 113 12.59 4.17 4.38
N THR A 114 12.05 5.39 4.30
CA THR A 114 11.15 5.97 5.29
C THR A 114 9.68 5.81 4.89
N LEU A 115 8.76 5.82 5.86
CA LEU A 115 7.32 5.79 5.58
C LEU A 115 6.85 7.02 4.78
N PHE A 116 7.43 8.19 5.07
CA PHE A 116 7.14 9.43 4.33
C PHE A 116 7.69 9.37 2.89
N GLY A 117 8.92 8.88 2.69
CA GLY A 117 9.50 8.71 1.35
C GLY A 117 8.67 7.77 0.47
N GLY A 118 8.21 6.64 1.01
CA GLY A 118 7.31 5.72 0.29
C GLY A 118 5.90 6.26 0.03
N TRP A 119 5.43 7.25 0.80
CA TRP A 119 4.21 8.00 0.51
C TRP A 119 4.46 9.09 -0.56
N LEU A 120 5.61 9.76 -0.52
CA LEU A 120 5.99 10.81 -1.45
C LEU A 120 6.22 10.23 -2.86
N ASP A 121 6.99 9.15 -2.98
CA ASP A 121 7.14 8.32 -4.20
C ASP A 121 5.75 8.03 -4.82
N PHE A 122 4.87 7.42 -4.03
CA PHE A 122 3.50 7.14 -4.45
C PHE A 122 2.76 8.39 -4.96
N VAL A 123 2.77 9.51 -4.24
CA VAL A 123 2.08 10.75 -4.66
C VAL A 123 2.69 11.33 -5.94
N LEU A 124 4.02 11.36 -6.05
CA LEU A 124 4.71 11.93 -7.21
C LEU A 124 4.50 11.11 -8.48
N ASP A 125 4.38 9.77 -8.39
CA ASP A 125 3.92 8.94 -9.50
C ASP A 125 2.51 9.34 -9.97
N ARG A 126 1.55 9.52 -9.05
CA ARG A 126 0.18 9.96 -9.41
C ARG A 126 0.20 11.32 -10.12
N VAL A 127 0.99 12.28 -9.62
CA VAL A 127 1.16 13.62 -10.21
C VAL A 127 1.80 13.52 -11.60
N ARG A 128 2.89 12.76 -11.76
CA ARG A 128 3.55 12.51 -13.06
C ARG A 128 2.56 11.97 -14.09
N VAL A 129 1.77 10.95 -13.74
CA VAL A 129 0.79 10.32 -14.63
C VAL A 129 -0.31 11.32 -15.02
N ALA A 130 -0.84 12.10 -14.07
CA ALA A 130 -1.87 13.10 -14.35
C ALA A 130 -1.34 14.23 -15.24
N CYS A 131 -0.18 14.80 -14.93
CA CYS A 131 0.45 15.84 -15.73
C CYS A 131 0.79 15.36 -17.15
N CYS A 132 1.32 14.14 -17.31
CA CYS A 132 1.60 13.57 -18.62
C CYS A 132 0.32 13.29 -19.42
N ALA A 133 -0.76 12.81 -18.79
CA ALA A 133 -2.05 12.60 -19.46
C ALA A 133 -2.64 13.91 -20.01
N VAL A 134 -2.68 14.95 -19.16
CA VAL A 134 -3.20 16.27 -19.55
C VAL A 134 -2.31 16.92 -20.61
N ALA A 135 -0.99 16.87 -20.46
CA ALA A 135 -0.07 17.49 -21.43
C ALA A 135 -0.06 16.78 -22.79
N LEU A 136 -0.03 15.44 -22.82
CA LEU A 136 -0.05 14.66 -24.06
C LEU A 136 -1.33 14.89 -24.85
N MET A 137 -2.48 14.76 -24.18
CA MET A 137 -3.77 14.91 -24.86
C MET A 137 -4.10 16.38 -25.14
N GLY A 138 -3.69 17.32 -24.28
CA GLY A 138 -3.79 18.75 -24.52
C GLY A 138 -2.95 19.19 -25.71
N GLY A 139 -1.70 18.73 -25.83
CA GLY A 139 -0.83 18.99 -26.98
C GLY A 139 -1.39 18.45 -28.29
N GLN A 140 -1.98 17.24 -28.28
CA GLN A 140 -2.70 16.72 -29.45
C GLN A 140 -3.97 17.51 -29.78
N TRP A 141 -4.72 17.97 -28.76
CA TRP A 141 -5.89 18.83 -28.98
C TRP A 141 -5.52 20.18 -29.59
N LEU A 142 -4.49 20.85 -29.09
CA LEU A 142 -4.01 22.14 -29.61
C LEU A 142 -3.53 22.06 -31.07
N LEU A 143 -2.98 20.92 -31.51
CA LEU A 143 -2.54 20.73 -32.91
C LEU A 143 -3.65 20.26 -33.86
N HIS A 144 -4.73 19.65 -33.36
CA HIS A 144 -5.74 18.99 -34.20
C HIS A 144 -7.18 19.49 -34.00
N GLY A 145 -7.46 20.32 -32.99
CA GLY A 145 -8.80 20.81 -32.64
C GLY A 145 -9.79 19.76 -32.11
N GLN A 146 -9.44 18.48 -32.14
CA GLN A 146 -10.37 17.37 -31.92
C GLN A 146 -10.63 17.11 -30.43
N ALA A 147 -11.86 17.42 -29.97
CA ALA A 147 -12.31 17.23 -28.58
C ALA A 147 -12.13 15.80 -28.02
N ARG A 148 -12.01 14.78 -28.90
CA ARG A 148 -11.71 13.39 -28.49
C ARG A 148 -10.47 13.26 -27.62
N TYR A 149 -9.45 14.11 -27.83
CA TYR A 149 -8.25 14.08 -26.99
C TYR A 149 -8.54 14.54 -25.56
N LEU A 150 -9.35 15.58 -25.35
CA LEU A 150 -9.76 16.02 -24.01
C LEU A 150 -10.53 14.91 -23.26
N LEU A 151 -11.45 14.21 -23.96
CA LEU A 151 -12.13 13.04 -23.42
C LEU A 151 -11.16 11.90 -23.06
N LEU A 152 -10.15 11.65 -23.90
CA LEU A 152 -9.10 10.67 -23.62
C LEU A 152 -8.20 11.07 -22.44
N ALA A 153 -7.97 12.37 -22.20
CA ALA A 153 -7.23 12.85 -21.02
C ALA A 153 -7.98 12.47 -19.73
N VAL A 154 -9.27 12.79 -19.67
CA VAL A 154 -10.15 12.44 -18.55
C VAL A 154 -10.24 10.92 -18.39
N ALA A 155 -10.42 10.17 -19.48
CA ALA A 155 -10.50 8.72 -19.45
C ALA A 155 -9.20 8.05 -18.96
N VAL A 156 -8.02 8.53 -19.38
CA VAL A 156 -6.72 7.99 -18.94
C VAL A 156 -6.50 8.22 -17.44
N VAL A 157 -6.76 9.43 -16.95
CA VAL A 157 -6.62 9.75 -15.52
C VAL A 157 -7.65 8.98 -14.68
N PHE A 158 -8.91 8.91 -15.13
CA PHE A 158 -9.96 8.13 -14.48
C PHE A 158 -9.61 6.64 -14.40
N LEU A 159 -9.13 6.04 -15.50
CA LEU A 159 -8.83 4.60 -15.54
C LEU A 159 -7.64 4.21 -14.66
N ASP A 160 -6.57 5.01 -14.61
CA ASP A 160 -5.46 4.70 -13.70
C ASP A 160 -5.84 4.88 -12.22
N MET A 161 -6.69 5.87 -11.91
CA MET A 161 -7.23 6.08 -10.57
C MET A 161 -8.22 4.96 -10.16
N PHE A 162 -9.18 4.61 -11.02
CA PHE A 162 -10.14 3.52 -10.80
C PHE A 162 -9.43 2.20 -10.54
N ARG A 163 -8.46 1.85 -11.40
CA ARG A 163 -7.60 0.68 -11.23
C ARG A 163 -6.84 0.71 -9.90
N TYR A 164 -6.25 1.85 -9.53
CA TYR A 164 -5.54 1.98 -8.26
C TYR A 164 -6.46 1.73 -7.05
N LEU A 165 -7.64 2.36 -7.03
CA LEU A 165 -8.65 2.17 -5.98
C LEU A 165 -9.15 0.72 -5.93
N ASN A 166 -9.35 0.07 -7.09
CA ASN A 166 -9.75 -1.34 -7.15
C ASN A 166 -8.66 -2.25 -6.55
N VAL A 167 -7.39 -2.05 -6.91
CA VAL A 167 -6.26 -2.81 -6.33
C VAL A 167 -6.22 -2.68 -4.80
N LEU A 168 -6.42 -1.48 -4.25
CA LEU A 168 -6.54 -1.27 -2.81
C LEU A 168 -7.71 -2.04 -2.20
N LYS A 169 -8.92 -1.92 -2.75
CA LYS A 169 -10.13 -2.55 -2.20
C LYS A 169 -10.12 -4.07 -2.33
N VAL A 170 -9.67 -4.61 -3.46
CA VAL A 170 -9.41 -6.05 -3.63
C VAL A 170 -8.38 -6.55 -2.61
N GLY A 171 -7.35 -5.75 -2.30
CA GLY A 171 -6.39 -6.03 -1.23
C GLY A 171 -7.03 -6.08 0.16
N GLN A 172 -7.81 -5.06 0.52
CA GLN A 172 -8.52 -4.95 1.82
C GLN A 172 -9.51 -6.11 2.02
N ILE A 173 -10.35 -6.42 1.02
CA ILE A 173 -11.33 -7.51 1.09
C ILE A 173 -10.63 -8.87 1.27
N ARG A 174 -9.58 -9.15 0.48
CA ARG A 174 -8.80 -10.39 0.60
C ARG A 174 -8.05 -10.50 1.93
N ALA A 175 -7.66 -9.38 2.56
CA ALA A 175 -7.09 -9.39 3.91
C ALA A 175 -8.15 -9.76 4.95
N GLY A 176 -9.32 -9.11 4.93
CA GLY A 176 -10.43 -9.40 5.85
C GLY A 176 -10.92 -10.85 5.77
N MET A 177 -11.03 -11.43 4.57
CA MET A 177 -11.40 -12.85 4.41
C MET A 177 -10.37 -13.79 5.08
N ARG A 178 -9.06 -13.55 4.87
CA ARG A 178 -8.00 -14.37 5.50
C ARG A 178 -7.95 -14.21 7.02
N GLN A 179 -8.28 -13.03 7.54
CA GLN A 179 -8.36 -12.79 8.98
C GLN A 179 -9.54 -13.56 9.59
N ARG A 180 -10.76 -13.38 9.08
CA ARG A 180 -11.96 -14.08 9.56
C ARG A 180 -11.83 -15.62 9.54
N ILE A 181 -11.14 -16.17 8.56
CA ILE A 181 -10.77 -17.61 8.53
C ILE A 181 -9.79 -17.95 9.65
N ALA A 182 -8.71 -17.17 9.80
CA ALA A 182 -7.73 -17.40 10.87
C ALA A 182 -8.40 -17.40 12.26
N ASP A 183 -9.25 -16.40 12.52
CA ASP A 183 -9.97 -16.24 13.79
C ASP A 183 -10.85 -17.46 14.10
N ARG A 184 -11.67 -17.94 13.15
CA ARG A 184 -12.48 -19.15 13.35
C ARG A 184 -11.65 -20.43 13.44
N THR A 185 -10.55 -20.54 12.69
CA THR A 185 -9.66 -21.72 12.81
C THR A 185 -8.95 -21.78 14.15
N ALA A 186 -8.58 -20.63 14.73
CA ALA A 186 -8.01 -20.55 16.07
C ALA A 186 -9.03 -20.97 17.14
N VAL A 187 -10.26 -20.45 17.11
CA VAL A 187 -11.33 -20.85 18.05
C VAL A 187 -11.61 -22.36 17.98
N ARG A 188 -11.59 -22.96 16.79
CA ARG A 188 -11.71 -24.42 16.63
C ARG A 188 -10.55 -25.17 17.30
N GLN A 189 -9.31 -24.69 17.15
CA GLN A 189 -8.12 -25.31 17.76
C GLN A 189 -8.13 -25.20 19.30
N THR A 190 -8.45 -24.02 19.85
CA THR A 190 -8.59 -23.84 21.31
C THR A 190 -9.71 -24.70 21.90
N SER A 191 -10.79 -24.94 21.14
CA SER A 191 -11.91 -25.80 21.54
C SER A 191 -11.62 -27.30 21.38
N ALA A 192 -10.55 -27.67 20.68
CA ALA A 192 -10.14 -29.04 20.38
C ALA A 192 -8.74 -29.31 20.94
N ALA A 193 -8.54 -29.02 22.22
CA ALA A 193 -7.25 -29.12 22.91
C ALA A 193 -6.72 -30.57 22.91
N GLY A 194 -5.91 -30.91 21.90
CA GLY A 194 -5.51 -32.28 21.61
C GLY A 194 -4.41 -32.43 20.54
N GLY A 195 -3.51 -31.44 20.41
CA GLY A 195 -2.30 -31.54 19.58
C GLY A 195 -2.43 -31.10 18.10
N ALA A 196 -1.27 -31.08 17.43
CA ALA A 196 -1.06 -30.77 15.99
C ALA A 196 -1.62 -29.43 15.46
N ALA A 197 -0.76 -28.39 15.41
CA ALA A 197 -1.10 -27.08 14.87
C ALA A 197 -0.86 -26.93 13.35
N ALA A 198 -1.54 -25.93 12.75
CA ALA A 198 -1.34 -25.33 11.42
C ALA A 198 -2.03 -25.87 10.13
N PRO A 199 -2.26 -27.18 9.84
CA PRO A 199 -2.66 -27.61 8.49
C PRO A 199 -4.00 -27.04 8.02
N GLY A 200 -4.99 -26.95 8.92
CA GLY A 200 -6.33 -26.46 8.60
C GLY A 200 -6.38 -24.99 8.11
N ARG A 201 -5.39 -24.15 8.43
CA ARG A 201 -5.34 -22.76 7.94
C ARG A 201 -4.88 -22.67 6.49
N VAL A 202 -4.00 -23.57 6.05
CA VAL A 202 -3.53 -23.61 4.66
C VAL A 202 -4.66 -24.09 3.76
N ALA A 203 -5.27 -25.24 4.11
CA ALA A 203 -6.42 -25.80 3.38
C ALA A 203 -7.59 -24.80 3.27
N ALA A 204 -7.92 -24.06 4.33
CA ALA A 204 -8.99 -23.06 4.28
C ALA A 204 -8.68 -21.82 3.41
N VAL A 205 -7.41 -21.56 3.06
CA VAL A 205 -6.99 -20.49 2.13
C VAL A 205 -6.84 -21.01 0.70
N GLU A 206 -6.53 -22.30 0.55
CA GLU A 206 -6.55 -23.03 -0.72
C GLU A 206 -8.00 -23.15 -1.24
N ASP A 207 -8.95 -23.45 -0.35
CA ASP A 207 -10.39 -23.50 -0.65
C ASP A 207 -10.94 -22.21 -1.27
N LEU A 208 -10.40 -21.03 -0.90
CA LEU A 208 -10.76 -19.72 -1.49
C LEU A 208 -10.45 -19.56 -2.99
N HIS A 209 -9.75 -20.53 -3.57
CA HIS A 209 -9.40 -20.55 -4.99
C HIS A 209 -10.05 -21.73 -5.74
N ARG A 210 -10.73 -22.64 -5.02
CA ARG A 210 -11.18 -23.94 -5.54
C ARG A 210 -12.18 -23.82 -6.69
N SER A 211 -13.16 -22.91 -6.62
CA SER A 211 -14.11 -22.71 -7.72
C SER A 211 -13.49 -21.95 -8.91
N PHE A 212 -12.46 -21.14 -8.69
CA PHE A 212 -11.71 -20.52 -9.78
C PHE A 212 -10.87 -21.56 -10.53
N GLU A 213 -10.09 -22.38 -9.82
CA GLU A 213 -9.17 -23.34 -10.44
C GLU A 213 -9.92 -24.50 -11.12
N ARG A 214 -11.07 -24.93 -10.57
CA ARG A 214 -12.00 -25.85 -11.27
C ARG A 214 -12.56 -25.28 -12.58
N ARG A 215 -12.76 -23.96 -12.68
CA ARG A 215 -13.29 -23.30 -13.90
C ARG A 215 -12.20 -22.98 -14.92
N PHE A 216 -10.96 -22.77 -14.48
CA PHE A 216 -9.84 -22.37 -15.33
C PHE A 216 -8.56 -23.18 -15.00
N PRO A 217 -8.54 -24.51 -15.24
CA PRO A 217 -7.39 -25.36 -14.88
C PRO A 217 -6.09 -24.89 -15.55
N TRP A 218 -6.13 -24.56 -16.85
CA TRP A 218 -5.01 -24.02 -17.63
C TRP A 218 -4.37 -22.75 -17.02
N TYR A 219 -5.13 -21.99 -16.22
CA TYR A 219 -4.59 -20.80 -15.56
C TYR A 219 -3.56 -21.15 -14.49
N ALA A 220 -3.60 -22.36 -13.91
CA ALA A 220 -2.61 -22.80 -12.93
C ALA A 220 -1.21 -22.88 -13.56
N ASP A 221 -1.10 -23.51 -14.74
CA ASP A 221 0.15 -23.66 -15.48
C ASP A 221 0.64 -22.32 -16.06
N PHE A 222 -0.27 -21.53 -16.62
CA PHE A 222 0.03 -20.18 -17.10
C PHE A 222 0.54 -19.27 -15.98
N ARG A 223 -0.11 -19.29 -14.81
CA ARG A 223 0.36 -18.64 -13.57
C ARG A 223 1.74 -19.18 -13.18
N GLY A 224 1.95 -20.50 -13.22
CA GLY A 224 3.22 -21.14 -12.91
C GLY A 224 4.36 -20.74 -13.86
N HIS A 225 4.07 -20.53 -15.14
CA HIS A 225 5.03 -19.99 -16.11
C HIS A 225 5.39 -18.53 -15.81
N LEU A 226 4.40 -17.63 -15.70
CA LEU A 226 4.66 -16.21 -15.40
C LEU A 226 5.45 -16.04 -14.10
N LEU A 227 5.08 -16.78 -13.05
CA LEU A 227 5.74 -16.69 -11.75
C LEU A 227 7.20 -17.20 -11.76
N ARG A 228 7.55 -18.19 -12.59
CA ARG A 228 8.96 -18.59 -12.81
C ARG A 228 9.81 -17.43 -13.34
N HIS A 229 9.22 -16.55 -14.16
CA HIS A 229 9.88 -15.36 -14.70
C HIS A 229 9.71 -14.09 -13.84
N ARG A 230 9.28 -14.20 -12.56
CA ARG A 230 8.90 -13.07 -11.67
C ARG A 230 7.74 -12.18 -12.19
N ILE A 231 7.05 -12.56 -13.27
CA ILE A 231 5.98 -11.76 -13.85
C ILE A 231 4.70 -11.94 -13.04
N ARG A 232 4.04 -10.83 -12.68
CA ARG A 232 2.71 -10.86 -12.06
C ARG A 232 1.66 -11.36 -13.05
N PRO A 233 0.64 -12.16 -12.63
CA PRO A 233 -0.47 -12.55 -13.51
C PRO A 233 -1.40 -11.43 -13.97
N HIS A 234 -1.04 -10.15 -13.74
CA HIS A 234 -1.82 -8.96 -14.08
C HIS A 234 -1.09 -8.24 -15.22
N LEU A 235 -1.26 -8.77 -16.44
CA LEU A 235 -0.45 -8.46 -17.62
C LEU A 235 -0.90 -7.22 -18.40
N VAL A 236 -2.14 -6.78 -18.19
CA VAL A 236 -2.68 -5.52 -18.73
C VAL A 236 -3.21 -4.73 -17.53
N SER A 237 -2.29 -4.17 -16.75
CA SER A 237 -2.57 -3.41 -15.55
C SER A 237 -1.78 -2.10 -15.56
N GLY A 238 -1.59 -1.45 -14.41
CA GLY A 238 -1.28 -0.01 -14.35
C GLY A 238 -0.04 0.43 -15.10
N ILE A 239 1.09 -0.26 -14.89
CA ILE A 239 2.34 0.07 -15.58
C ILE A 239 2.19 -0.22 -17.08
N GLU A 240 1.61 -1.36 -17.44
CA GLU A 240 1.45 -1.76 -18.85
C GLU A 240 0.52 -0.80 -19.62
N PHE A 241 -0.55 -0.33 -18.97
CA PHE A 241 -1.44 0.73 -19.47
C PHE A 241 -0.71 2.06 -19.65
N GLN A 242 0.02 2.53 -18.63
CA GLN A 242 0.79 3.78 -18.71
C GLN A 242 1.84 3.73 -19.82
N MET A 243 2.58 2.63 -19.96
CA MET A 243 3.62 2.50 -21.00
C MET A 243 3.00 2.43 -22.40
N ALA A 244 1.81 1.83 -22.55
CA ALA A 244 1.06 1.88 -23.81
C ALA A 244 0.61 3.32 -24.17
N VAL A 245 0.15 4.10 -23.20
CA VAL A 245 -0.33 5.49 -23.40
C VAL A 245 0.82 6.49 -23.59
N PHE A 246 1.91 6.39 -22.83
CA PHE A 246 2.97 7.41 -22.76
C PHE A 246 4.25 7.05 -23.54
N ILE A 247 4.44 5.79 -23.92
CA ILE A 247 5.59 5.39 -24.75
C ILE A 247 5.10 4.89 -26.11
N VAL A 248 4.32 3.81 -26.14
CA VAL A 248 3.95 3.12 -27.39
C VAL A 248 3.08 4.01 -28.28
N GLY A 249 2.05 4.66 -27.74
CA GLY A 249 1.18 5.58 -28.49
C GLY A 249 1.95 6.75 -29.13
N PRO A 250 2.74 7.53 -28.37
CA PRO A 250 3.55 8.63 -28.88
C PRO A 250 4.60 8.20 -29.91
N VAL A 251 5.36 7.13 -29.64
CA VAL A 251 6.42 6.63 -30.54
C VAL A 251 5.85 6.11 -31.87
N LEU A 252 4.66 5.48 -31.85
CA LEU A 252 3.98 5.03 -33.08
C LEU A 252 3.12 6.12 -33.74
N GLY A 253 3.03 7.33 -33.17
CA GLY A 253 2.12 8.39 -33.64
C GLY A 253 0.62 8.04 -33.54
N ARG A 254 0.26 7.02 -32.75
CA ARG A 254 -1.11 6.44 -32.65
C ARG A 254 -1.71 6.63 -31.26
N ILE A 255 -1.50 7.79 -30.64
CA ILE A 255 -1.86 8.12 -29.26
C ILE A 255 -3.32 7.76 -28.92
N ALA A 256 -4.29 8.19 -29.75
CA ALA A 256 -5.70 7.92 -29.49
C ALA A 256 -6.04 6.42 -29.54
N SER A 257 -5.56 5.70 -30.56
CA SER A 257 -5.78 4.26 -30.71
C SER A 257 -5.11 3.46 -29.59
N ALA A 258 -3.89 3.84 -29.20
CA ALA A 258 -3.16 3.21 -28.10
C ALA A 258 -3.89 3.39 -26.76
N ALA A 259 -4.38 4.59 -26.46
CA ALA A 259 -5.16 4.87 -25.25
C ALA A 259 -6.49 4.11 -25.22
N LEU A 260 -7.20 4.03 -26.34
CA LEU A 260 -8.45 3.26 -26.45
C LEU A 260 -8.23 1.75 -26.25
N VAL A 261 -7.25 1.17 -26.94
CA VAL A 261 -6.95 -0.28 -26.85
C VAL A 261 -6.41 -0.64 -25.46
N ALA A 262 -5.49 0.15 -24.90
CA ALA A 262 -4.97 -0.06 -23.56
C ALA A 262 -6.05 0.13 -22.49
N GLY A 263 -6.94 1.12 -22.65
CA GLY A 263 -8.06 1.36 -21.74
C GLY A 263 -9.09 0.23 -21.77
N ALA A 264 -9.50 -0.23 -22.95
CA ALA A 264 -10.40 -1.37 -23.11
C ALA A 264 -9.80 -2.67 -22.52
N GLY A 265 -8.52 -2.92 -22.80
CA GLY A 265 -7.78 -4.04 -22.22
C GLY A 265 -7.70 -3.99 -20.69
N LEU A 266 -7.46 -2.80 -20.13
CA LEU A 266 -7.45 -2.56 -18.68
C LEU A 266 -8.84 -2.79 -18.05
N ILE A 267 -9.92 -2.27 -18.65
CA ILE A 267 -11.29 -2.48 -18.16
C ILE A 267 -11.63 -3.98 -18.16
N ALA A 268 -11.34 -4.69 -19.26
CA ALA A 268 -11.55 -6.13 -19.35
C ALA A 268 -10.72 -6.91 -18.31
N PHE A 269 -9.48 -6.48 -18.05
CA PHE A 269 -8.62 -7.12 -17.06
C PHE A 269 -9.12 -6.88 -15.62
N GLU A 270 -9.49 -5.65 -15.25
CA GLU A 270 -10.04 -5.34 -13.93
C GLU A 270 -11.39 -6.03 -13.71
N ALA A 271 -12.23 -6.16 -14.74
CA ALA A 271 -13.45 -6.97 -14.69
C ALA A 271 -13.15 -8.46 -14.41
N ALA A 272 -12.10 -9.03 -15.00
CA ALA A 272 -11.64 -10.39 -14.69
C ALA A 272 -11.10 -10.53 -13.26
N VAL A 273 -10.44 -9.50 -12.72
CA VAL A 273 -9.99 -9.45 -11.31
C VAL A 273 -11.18 -9.40 -10.35
N VAL A 274 -12.22 -8.61 -10.67
CA VAL A 274 -13.47 -8.53 -9.90
C VAL A 274 -14.25 -9.85 -9.96
N TYR A 275 -14.39 -10.46 -11.15
CA TYR A 275 -15.01 -11.79 -11.30
C TYR A 275 -14.28 -12.87 -10.48
N LYS A 276 -12.94 -12.84 -10.49
CA LYS A 276 -12.13 -13.73 -9.64
C LYS A 276 -12.32 -13.47 -8.14
N LEU A 277 -12.51 -12.21 -7.74
CA LEU A 277 -12.86 -11.88 -6.35
C LEU A 277 -14.25 -12.42 -5.99
N LEU A 278 -15.26 -12.24 -6.85
CA LEU A 278 -16.62 -12.74 -6.64
C LEU A 278 -16.67 -14.27 -6.43
N LEU A 279 -15.90 -15.03 -7.22
CA LEU A 279 -15.74 -16.48 -7.00
C LEU A 279 -15.09 -16.78 -5.65
N SER A 280 -14.02 -16.06 -5.30
CA SER A 280 -13.32 -16.25 -4.01
C SER A 280 -14.18 -15.88 -2.80
N THR A 281 -15.07 -14.89 -2.91
CA THR A 281 -16.07 -14.56 -1.87
C THR A 281 -17.13 -15.65 -1.73
N ARG A 282 -17.56 -16.29 -2.83
CA ARG A 282 -18.49 -17.43 -2.77
C ARG A 282 -17.84 -18.65 -2.11
N ASP A 283 -16.58 -18.93 -2.44
CA ASP A 283 -15.79 -19.98 -1.78
C ASP A 283 -15.55 -19.65 -0.28
N PHE A 284 -15.36 -18.36 0.06
CA PHE A 284 -15.25 -17.88 1.44
C PHE A 284 -16.52 -18.14 2.26
N GLU A 285 -17.70 -17.78 1.76
CA GLU A 285 -18.96 -18.00 2.51
C GLU A 285 -19.23 -19.51 2.74
N GLN A 286 -18.92 -20.37 1.75
CA GLN A 286 -18.98 -21.82 1.94
C GLN A 286 -17.96 -22.34 2.97
N THR A 287 -16.75 -21.78 2.97
CA THR A 287 -15.67 -22.18 3.90
C THR A 287 -15.97 -21.74 5.33
N ILE A 288 -16.44 -20.51 5.51
CA ILE A 288 -16.72 -19.95 6.85
C ILE A 288 -17.99 -20.55 7.45
N GLY A 289 -18.99 -20.92 6.64
CA GLY A 289 -20.18 -21.64 7.09
C GLY A 289 -19.89 -23.06 7.64
N ARG A 290 -18.82 -23.72 7.15
CA ARG A 290 -18.35 -25.01 7.68
C ARG A 290 -17.55 -24.90 8.97
N LEU A 291 -17.07 -23.70 9.33
CA LEU A 291 -16.34 -23.48 10.58
C LEU A 291 -17.33 -23.10 11.68
N PRO A 292 -17.35 -23.82 12.82
CA PRO A 292 -18.31 -23.57 13.89
C PRO A 292 -18.25 -22.11 14.33
N ALA A 293 -19.42 -21.51 14.56
CA ALA A 293 -19.51 -20.15 15.07
C ALA A 293 -18.78 -20.08 16.42
N ALA A 294 -17.91 -19.08 16.58
CA ALA A 294 -17.35 -18.76 17.88
C ALA A 294 -18.52 -18.43 18.81
N ARG A 295 -18.76 -19.26 19.83
CA ARG A 295 -19.79 -19.00 20.83
C ARG A 295 -19.46 -17.66 21.50
N SER A 296 -20.30 -16.66 21.29
CA SER A 296 -20.24 -15.40 22.03
C SER A 296 -20.34 -15.74 23.52
N SER A 297 -19.30 -15.40 24.29
CA SER A 297 -19.19 -15.68 25.71
C SER A 297 -20.06 -14.73 26.54
N VAL A 298 -21.36 -14.73 26.26
CA VAL A 298 -22.38 -13.81 26.82
C VAL A 298 -23.60 -14.61 27.32
N ASN A 299 -23.36 -15.76 27.95
CA ASN A 299 -24.22 -16.30 29.01
C ASN A 299 -23.54 -17.44 29.78
N ALA A 300 -22.68 -17.08 30.74
CA ALA A 300 -22.04 -18.02 31.67
C ALA A 300 -21.91 -17.49 33.12
N GLY A 301 -22.47 -16.30 33.41
CA GLY A 301 -22.46 -15.70 34.76
C GLY A 301 -23.73 -15.94 35.58
N ALA A 302 -24.89 -16.04 34.91
CA ALA A 302 -26.20 -16.20 35.56
C ALA A 302 -26.47 -17.65 35.98
N GLY A 303 -25.72 -18.18 36.95
CA GLY A 303 -25.87 -19.58 37.37
C GLY A 303 -25.17 -20.02 38.67
N ARG A 304 -24.59 -19.12 39.47
CA ARG A 304 -23.85 -19.51 40.69
C ARG A 304 -24.01 -18.53 41.87
N ALA A 305 -25.26 -18.22 42.22
CA ALA A 305 -25.60 -17.37 43.37
C ALA A 305 -26.89 -17.83 44.09
N ARG A 306 -26.87 -19.03 44.71
CA ARG A 306 -27.86 -19.48 45.71
C ARG A 306 -27.45 -20.77 46.43
N ARG A 307 -26.60 -20.65 47.47
CA ARG A 307 -26.47 -21.63 48.58
C ARG A 307 -25.75 -20.99 49.78
N TRP A 308 -26.49 -20.23 50.58
CA TRP A 308 -26.24 -20.06 52.02
C TRP A 308 -27.60 -19.92 52.72
N ARG A 309 -27.65 -20.48 53.92
CA ARG A 309 -28.76 -20.76 54.86
C ARG A 309 -28.04 -21.07 56.20
N ASP A 310 -28.53 -20.78 57.40
CA ASP A 310 -29.75 -20.12 57.91
C ASP A 310 -29.35 -19.23 59.13
N GLY A 311 -30.31 -18.51 59.75
CA GLY A 311 -30.13 -17.74 61.00
C GLY A 311 -29.90 -16.23 60.78
N GLU A 312 -30.45 -15.31 61.59
CA GLU A 312 -31.37 -15.43 62.75
C GLU A 312 -32.25 -14.15 62.89
N ALA A 313 -33.18 -14.09 63.85
CA ALA A 313 -34.11 -12.94 64.09
C ALA A 313 -33.42 -11.74 64.79
N THR A 314 -33.94 -10.51 64.95
CA THR A 314 -35.27 -9.99 65.38
C THR A 314 -35.51 -8.54 64.86
N SER A 315 -36.71 -8.13 64.40
CA SER A 315 -37.86 -7.49 65.13
C SER A 315 -37.74 -5.99 65.49
N ASP A 316 -38.75 -5.20 65.09
CA ASP A 316 -39.15 -3.83 65.54
C ASP A 316 -38.15 -2.65 65.34
N GLU A 317 -38.51 -1.36 65.31
CA GLU A 317 -39.80 -0.65 65.47
C GLU A 317 -39.80 0.72 64.72
N GLY A 318 -40.95 1.40 64.57
CA GLY A 318 -41.04 2.87 64.62
C GLY A 318 -41.01 3.74 63.33
N ALA A 319 -41.91 4.73 63.29
CA ALA A 319 -41.98 5.92 62.40
C ALA A 319 -42.70 7.07 63.17
N PRO A 320 -43.01 8.29 62.65
CA PRO A 320 -42.75 8.90 61.34
C PRO A 320 -42.32 10.41 61.36
N GLU A 321 -42.34 11.06 60.18
CA GLU A 321 -42.53 12.51 59.88
C GLU A 321 -41.69 13.65 60.52
N ARG A 322 -41.20 14.56 59.65
CA ARG A 322 -41.63 15.99 59.60
C ARG A 322 -41.14 16.73 58.33
N ARG A 323 -41.89 17.76 57.90
CA ARG A 323 -41.54 18.72 56.82
C ARG A 323 -41.19 20.10 57.41
N VAL A 324 -40.25 20.85 56.80
CA VAL A 324 -40.24 22.33 56.62
C VAL A 324 -39.44 22.66 55.34
N SER A 325 -39.68 23.81 54.70
CA SER A 325 -39.11 24.26 53.40
C SER A 325 -38.37 25.63 53.54
N PRO A 326 -37.84 26.30 52.49
CA PRO A 326 -36.60 27.11 52.56
C PRO A 326 -36.79 28.64 52.68
N PRO A 327 -35.68 29.40 52.75
CA PRO A 327 -35.45 30.52 51.82
C PRO A 327 -33.99 30.69 51.31
N GLY A 328 -33.77 31.65 50.41
CA GLY A 328 -32.48 32.30 50.08
C GLY A 328 -32.68 33.83 50.03
N PRO A 329 -31.96 34.66 49.24
CA PRO A 329 -30.66 34.51 48.56
C PRO A 329 -29.72 35.75 48.74
N SER A 330 -28.67 35.92 47.90
CA SER A 330 -27.85 37.16 47.66
C SER A 330 -26.73 37.53 48.70
N ALA A 331 -25.64 38.27 48.42
CA ALA A 331 -24.91 38.64 47.17
C ALA A 331 -23.51 39.33 47.41
N ARG A 332 -22.61 39.31 46.39
CA ARG A 332 -21.36 40.14 46.13
C ARG A 332 -20.18 40.01 47.15
N ARG A 333 -18.89 39.83 46.79
CA ARG A 333 -17.87 40.57 45.94
C ARG A 333 -17.36 41.89 46.56
N PRO A 334 -16.09 42.35 46.37
CA PRO A 334 -14.94 41.90 45.52
C PRO A 334 -13.76 41.34 46.38
N GLY A 335 -12.44 41.26 46.03
CA GLY A 335 -11.61 41.36 44.80
C GLY A 335 -10.13 41.81 45.06
N THR A 336 -9.24 41.72 44.03
CA THR A 336 -7.84 42.31 43.91
C THR A 336 -6.72 41.83 44.89
N ASP A 337 -5.41 41.74 44.58
CA ASP A 337 -4.60 41.76 43.32
C ASP A 337 -3.14 41.21 43.55
N ALA A 338 -2.36 41.02 42.47
CA ALA A 338 -0.88 41.20 42.30
C ALA A 338 0.21 40.19 42.76
N ARG A 339 1.02 39.77 41.74
CA ARG A 339 2.51 39.59 41.68
C ARG A 339 3.26 38.32 42.20
N ARG A 340 4.42 38.06 41.56
CA ARG A 340 5.50 37.07 41.86
C ARG A 340 6.76 37.79 42.39
N PRO A 341 7.67 37.09 43.11
CA PRO A 341 9.00 36.70 42.55
C PRO A 341 9.50 35.30 43.01
N GLY A 342 10.64 34.75 42.55
CA GLY A 342 11.44 35.18 41.38
C GLY A 342 12.82 34.54 41.08
N THR A 343 13.51 33.80 41.97
CA THR A 343 14.95 33.47 41.81
C THR A 343 15.36 32.01 42.07
N ASP A 344 16.25 31.48 41.22
CA ASP A 344 17.50 30.74 41.54
C ASP A 344 18.01 29.96 40.29
N ALA A 345 19.27 29.53 40.12
CA ALA A 345 20.61 30.16 40.23
C ALA A 345 21.68 29.04 40.33
N GLY A 346 22.70 29.06 39.45
CA GLY A 346 23.84 28.12 39.43
C GLY A 346 23.72 26.92 38.46
N ALA A 347 24.81 26.40 37.86
CA ALA A 347 26.23 26.81 37.87
C ALA A 347 27.04 26.22 36.68
N GLY A 348 28.22 26.83 36.37
CA GLY A 348 29.25 26.34 35.41
C GLY A 348 29.02 26.73 33.93
N ARG A 349 29.91 27.38 33.14
CA ARG A 349 31.40 27.46 33.03
C ARG A 349 32.06 26.10 32.70
N THR A 350 32.96 25.91 31.72
CA THR A 350 33.74 26.76 30.75
C THR A 350 33.71 26.12 29.34
N ALA A 351 33.93 26.74 28.17
CA ALA A 351 34.65 27.94 27.68
C ALA A 351 36.09 27.70 27.13
N THR A 352 36.19 27.35 25.84
CA THR A 352 37.31 27.39 24.86
C THR A 352 36.70 27.01 23.48
N ALA A 353 37.02 27.53 22.28
CA ALA A 353 38.17 28.26 21.69
C ALA A 353 39.43 27.38 21.51
N ASP A 354 39.92 27.08 20.31
CA ASP A 354 39.54 27.54 18.94
C ASP A 354 38.77 26.48 18.11
#